data_AF-A0A3D3P8C6-F1
#
_entry.id   AF-A0A3D3P8C6-F1
#
_cell.length_a   1.000
_cell.length_b   1.000
_cell.length_c   1.000
_cell.angle_alpha   90.00
_cell.angle_beta   90.00
_cell.angle_gamma   90.00
#
_symmetry.space_group_name_H-M   'P 1'
#
loop_
_entity.id
_entity.type
_entity.pdbx_description
1 polymer ?
#
loop_
_entity_poly.entity_id
_entity_poly.type
_entity_poly.pdbx_seq_one_letter_code
_entity_poly.pdbx_strand_id
1 'polypeptide(L)' 'AEPPDEETARGIIDRLFFSDKRYDLGDVGRYRINRKLKLTTSEETKVLTKQDIIAIVKYLIKLINSKAEVDDI' A
#
# COMPACT_ATOMS: atom_id res chain seq x y z
N ALA A 1 -12.09 27.59 -6.34
CA ALA A 1 -11.31 26.42 -5.89
C ALA A 1 -10.28 26.96 -4.93
N GLU A 2 -10.31 26.53 -3.66
CA GLU A 2 -9.19 26.81 -2.77
C GLU A 2 -7.92 26.18 -3.37
N PRO A 3 -6.77 26.88 -3.35
CA PRO A 3 -5.52 26.28 -3.76
C PRO A 3 -5.29 25.04 -2.89
N PRO A 4 -4.83 23.92 -3.45
CA PRO A 4 -4.58 22.72 -2.65
C PRO A 4 -3.50 23.06 -1.62
N ASP A 5 -3.91 23.18 -0.36
CA ASP A 5 -2.99 23.35 0.74
C ASP A 5 -2.33 22.01 1.06
N GLU A 6 -1.04 22.06 1.37
CA GLU A 6 -0.22 20.87 1.61
C GLU A 6 -0.79 20.02 2.76
N GLU A 7 -1.35 20.67 3.77
CA GLU A 7 -1.93 20.04 4.95
C GLU A 7 -3.16 19.21 4.59
N THR A 8 -4.09 19.77 3.80
CA THR A 8 -5.27 19.07 3.30
C THR A 8 -4.87 17.91 2.40
N ALA A 9 -3.90 18.09 1.51
CA ALA A 9 -3.42 17.01 0.66
C ALA A 9 -2.83 15.84 1.47
N ARG A 10 -2.00 16.14 2.49
CA ARG A 10 -1.47 15.13 3.42
C ARG A 10 -2.61 14.44 4.20
N GLY A 11 -3.55 15.23 4.71
CA GLY A 11 -4.71 14.72 5.45
C GLY A 11 -5.60 13.78 4.62
N ILE A 12 -5.72 14.03 3.31
CA ILE A 12 -6.46 13.13 2.40
C ILE A 12 -5.74 11.80 2.26
N ILE A 13 -4.42 11.79 1.99
CA ILE A 13 -3.64 10.56 1.84
C ILE A 13 -3.68 9.72 3.12
N ASP A 14 -3.51 10.35 4.28
CA ASP A 14 -3.56 9.67 5.56
C ASP A 14 -4.93 9.01 5.79
N ARG A 15 -6.03 9.72 5.47
CA ARG A 15 -7.38 9.16 5.58
C ARG A 15 -7.66 8.04 4.57
N LEU A 16 -7.08 8.09 3.38
CA LEU A 16 -7.35 7.11 2.34
C LEU A 16 -6.67 5.77 2.59
N PHE A 17 -5.45 5.75 3.12
CA PHE A 17 -4.64 4.54 3.16
C PHE A 17 -4.20 4.11 4.56
N PHE A 18 -4.12 5.04 5.51
CA PHE A 18 -3.55 4.79 6.85
C PHE A 18 -4.59 4.86 7.98
N SER A 19 -5.84 5.14 7.63
CA SER A 19 -6.96 5.21 8.58
C SER A 19 -7.75 3.90 8.59
N ASP A 20 -7.79 3.26 9.74
CA ASP A 20 -8.57 2.04 10.01
C ASP A 20 -10.10 2.25 9.83
N LYS A 21 -10.57 3.49 9.94
CA LYS A 21 -11.99 3.87 9.71
C LYS A 21 -12.39 3.93 8.23
N ARG A 22 -11.44 3.93 7.31
CA ARG A 22 -11.67 4.19 5.89
C ARG A 22 -11.03 3.16 4.97
N TYR A 23 -10.07 2.40 5.48
CA TYR A 23 -9.32 1.43 4.71
C TYR A 23 -9.07 0.17 5.54
N ASP A 24 -9.34 -0.98 4.96
CA ASP A 24 -9.11 -2.29 5.55
C ASP A 24 -8.74 -3.27 4.44
N LEU A 25 -7.56 -3.87 4.54
CA LEU A 25 -7.08 -4.91 3.62
C LEU A 25 -7.81 -6.25 3.82
N GLY A 26 -8.52 -6.41 4.92
CA GLY A 26 -8.99 -7.69 5.43
C GLY A 26 -7.83 -8.62 5.80
N ASP A 27 -8.19 -9.75 6.41
CA ASP A 27 -7.20 -10.75 6.84
C ASP A 27 -6.43 -11.32 5.64
N VAL A 28 -7.12 -11.53 4.52
CA VAL A 28 -6.52 -12.06 3.29
C VAL A 28 -5.63 -11.03 2.60
N GLY A 29 -6.00 -9.75 2.58
CA GLY A 29 -5.24 -8.74 1.85
C GLY A 29 -3.86 -8.49 2.47
N ARG A 30 -3.79 -8.35 3.80
CA ARG A 30 -2.50 -8.21 4.51
C ARG A 30 -1.62 -9.43 4.30
N TYR A 31 -2.20 -10.64 4.43
CA TYR A 31 -1.49 -11.88 4.15
C TYR A 31 -0.90 -11.92 2.73
N ARG A 32 -1.69 -11.58 1.70
CA ARG A 32 -1.24 -11.58 0.30
C ARG A 32 -0.14 -10.56 0.07
N ILE A 33 -0.26 -9.34 0.60
CA ILE A 33 0.76 -8.30 0.47
C ILE A 33 2.07 -8.74 1.11
N ASN A 34 2.02 -9.24 2.35
CA ASN A 34 3.20 -9.72 3.06
C ASN A 34 3.92 -10.83 2.28
N ARG A 35 3.17 -11.81 1.77
CA ARG A 35 3.73 -12.92 1.01
C ARG A 35 4.31 -12.48 -0.33
N LYS A 36 3.60 -11.63 -1.07
CA LYS A 36 4.01 -11.18 -2.42
C LYS A 36 5.23 -10.26 -2.37
N LEU A 37 5.27 -9.34 -1.42
CA LEU A 37 6.34 -8.35 -1.27
C LEU A 37 7.42 -8.75 -0.28
N LYS A 38 7.30 -9.94 0.34
CA LYS A 38 8.21 -10.49 1.36
C LYS A 38 8.37 -9.56 2.57
N LEU A 39 7.25 -9.05 3.08
CA LEU A 39 7.19 -8.18 4.26
C LEU A 39 6.81 -8.97 5.52
N THR A 40 7.20 -8.45 6.68
CA THR A 40 6.97 -9.06 8.00
C THR A 40 6.04 -8.22 8.88
N THR A 41 5.23 -7.35 8.27
CA THR A 41 4.23 -6.54 8.97
C THR A 41 3.20 -7.45 9.63
N SER A 42 2.74 -7.12 10.83
CA SER A 42 1.73 -7.92 11.55
C SER A 42 0.47 -8.15 10.71
N GLU A 43 -0.11 -9.35 10.80
CA GLU A 43 -1.40 -9.68 10.17
C GLU A 43 -2.55 -8.87 10.77
N GLU A 44 -2.39 -8.40 12.02
CA GLU A 44 -3.34 -7.51 12.68
C GLU A 44 -3.33 -6.08 12.09
N THR A 45 -2.27 -5.71 11.36
CA THR A 45 -2.19 -4.39 10.71
C THR A 45 -2.97 -4.41 9.39
N LYS A 46 -4.24 -4.00 9.46
CA LYS A 46 -5.17 -4.05 8.33
C LYS A 46 -5.14 -2.82 7.41
N VAL A 47 -4.48 -1.74 7.81
CA VAL A 47 -4.24 -0.58 6.94
C VAL A 47 -2.94 -0.74 6.15
N LEU A 48 -2.76 0.00 5.05
CA LEU A 48 -1.45 0.10 4.42
C LEU A 48 -0.47 0.84 5.33
N THR A 49 0.81 0.56 5.16
CA THR A 49 1.91 1.28 5.79
C THR A 49 2.75 1.98 4.72
N LYS A 50 3.54 2.97 5.13
CA LYS A 50 4.50 3.61 4.22
C LYS A 50 5.49 2.60 3.63
N GLN A 51 5.87 1.56 4.39
CA GLN A 51 6.73 0.49 3.92
C GLN A 51 6.06 -0.34 2.82
N ASP A 52 4.76 -0.62 2.95
CA ASP A 52 4.00 -1.33 1.91
C ASP A 52 4.03 -0.54 0.60
N ILE A 53 3.72 0.75 0.64
CA ILE A 53 3.70 1.62 -0.55
C ILE A 53 5.07 1.62 -1.24
N ILE A 54 6.15 1.79 -0.46
CA ILE A 54 7.52 1.78 -1.01
C ILE A 54 7.83 0.42 -1.65
N ALA A 55 7.44 -0.69 -1.01
CA ALA A 55 7.66 -2.04 -1.52
C ALA A 55 6.85 -2.30 -2.80
N ILE A 56 5.61 -1.83 -2.87
CA ILE A 56 4.74 -1.92 -4.05
C ILE A 56 5.38 -1.18 -5.22
N VAL A 57 5.78 0.09 -5.03
CA VAL A 57 6.41 0.88 -6.10
C VAL A 57 7.71 0.22 -6.58
N LYS A 58 8.55 -0.27 -5.66
CA LYS A 58 9.77 -1.02 -6.02
C LYS A 58 9.45 -2.28 -6.81
N TYR A 59 8.39 -3.00 -6.45
CA TYR A 59 7.96 -4.20 -7.16
C TYR A 59 7.47 -3.88 -8.57
N LEU A 60 6.66 -2.83 -8.75
CA LEU A 60 6.23 -2.35 -10.06
C LEU A 60 7.41 -1.97 -10.96
N ILE A 61 8.42 -1.29 -10.43
CA ILE A 61 9.65 -0.96 -11.17
C ILE A 61 10.40 -2.24 -11.59
N LYS A 62 10.43 -3.28 -10.75
CA LYS A 62 11.04 -4.57 -11.12
C LYS A 62 10.27 -5.30 -12.22
N LEU A 63 8.94 -5.26 -12.18
CA LEU A 63 8.07 -5.84 -13.21
C LEU A 63 8.33 -5.17 -14.57
N ILE A 64 8.36 -3.83 -14.61
CA ILE A 64 8.64 -3.07 -15.83
C ILE A 64 10.00 -3.41 -16.43
N ASN A 65 11.00 -3.67 -15.58
CA ASN A 65 12.34 -4.07 -16.02
C ASN A 65 12.45 -5.58 -16.35
N SER A 66 11.33 -6.30 -16.46
CA SER A 66 11.26 -7.76 -16.70
C SER A 66 12.03 -8.59 -15.67
N LYS A 67 12.20 -8.07 -14.45
CA LYS A 67 12.86 -8.77 -13.33
C LYS A 67 11.86 -9.44 -12.38
N ALA A 68 10.59 -9.51 -12.77
CA ALA A 68 9.54 -10.19 -12.04
C ALA A 68 8.44 -10.64 -13.02
N GLU A 69 7.76 -11.74 -12.71
CA GLU A 69 6.62 -12.24 -13.48
C GLU A 69 5.34 -11.50 -13.08
N VAL A 70 4.50 -11.22 -14.09
CA VAL A 70 3.16 -10.66 -13.91
C VAL A 70 2.24 -11.76 -13.39
N ASP A 71 1.39 -11.44 -12.41
CA ASP A 71 0.40 -12.38 -11.90
C ASP A 71 -0.73 -12.58 -12.91
N ASP A 72 -1.10 -13.84 -13.16
CA ASP A 72 -2.36 -14.19 -13.81
C ASP A 72 -3.50 -14.17 -12.78
N ILE A 73 -4.65 -13.62 -13.17
CA ILE A 73 -5.85 -13.39 -12.32
C ILE A 73 -6.86 -14.52 -12.49
#